data_AF-A0A6S6UME9-F1
#
_entry.id   AF-A0A6S6UME9-F1
#
_cell.length_a   1.000
_cell.length_b   1.000
_cell.length_c   1.000
_cell.angle_alpha   90.00
_cell.angle_beta   90.00
_cell.angle_gamma   90.00
#
_symmetry.space_group_name_H-M   'P 1'
#
loop_
_entity.id
_entity.type
_entity.pdbx_description
1 polymer ?
#
loop_
_entity_poly.entity_id
_entity_poly.type
_entity_poly.pdbx_seq_one_letter_code
_entity_poly.pdbx_strand_id
1 'polypeptide(L)'
;MTDLVFYYHDKSPNQAFDIFQNAIQFSEQHRLTEHYDEFMVDVYVLADNKSSRTIAIDFDNTITADVNFYLNLIDAYHAAGWTPIVCTLRDRSESNIEEMKRLLYDVPIEIYTCGGNPKQEYMLAQGIDVNLWIDDFYPGICPEGCQLLSNNGINV
;
A
#
# COMPACT_ATOMS: atom_id res chain seq x y z
N MET A 1 19.83 -1.45 -3.91
CA MET A 1 18.84 -1.76 -4.95
C MET A 1 18.18 -3.05 -4.52
N THR A 2 16.90 -2.97 -4.20
CA THR A 2 16.10 -4.02 -3.57
C THR A 2 15.20 -4.61 -4.66
N ASP A 3 15.20 -5.93 -4.84
CA ASP A 3 14.32 -6.64 -5.80
C ASP A 3 13.06 -7.07 -5.05
N LEU A 4 12.07 -6.16 -5.01
CA LEU A 4 10.78 -6.43 -4.36
C LEU A 4 9.85 -7.24 -5.25
N VAL A 5 9.24 -8.25 -4.66
CA VAL A 5 8.20 -9.09 -5.25
C VAL A 5 6.83 -8.65 -4.76
N PHE A 6 6.03 -8.13 -5.68
CA PHE A 6 4.69 -7.63 -5.41
C PHE A 6 3.62 -8.66 -5.78
N TYR A 7 2.73 -8.96 -4.84
CA TYR A 7 1.57 -9.82 -5.08
C TYR A 7 0.36 -9.01 -5.54
N TYR A 8 -0.29 -9.42 -6.61
CA TYR A 8 -1.60 -8.91 -7.03
C TYR A 8 -2.41 -10.01 -7.73
N HIS A 9 -3.69 -10.14 -7.41
CA HIS A 9 -4.53 -11.23 -7.94
C HIS A 9 -5.83 -10.76 -8.62
N ASP A 10 -6.36 -9.59 -8.27
CA ASP A 10 -7.65 -9.15 -8.79
C ASP A 10 -7.63 -9.00 -10.32
N LYS A 11 -8.46 -9.80 -10.99
CA LYS A 11 -8.52 -9.89 -12.46
C LYS A 11 -9.40 -8.84 -13.11
N SER A 12 -10.14 -8.08 -12.32
CA SER A 12 -11.01 -7.03 -12.85
C SER A 12 -10.22 -5.74 -13.12
N PRO A 13 -10.67 -4.91 -14.07
CA PRO A 13 -9.99 -3.65 -14.37
C PRO A 13 -9.88 -2.75 -13.14
N ASN A 14 -8.67 -2.28 -12.85
CA ASN A 14 -8.41 -1.33 -11.79
C ASN A 14 -7.36 -0.31 -12.23
N GLN A 15 -7.78 0.92 -12.50
CA GLN A 15 -6.90 2.00 -12.93
C GLN A 15 -5.81 2.34 -11.89
N ALA A 16 -6.08 2.17 -10.59
CA ALA A 16 -5.06 2.34 -9.55
C ALA A 16 -3.92 1.33 -9.71
N PHE A 17 -4.27 0.09 -10.04
CA PHE A 17 -3.31 -0.97 -10.30
C PHE A 17 -2.59 -0.77 -11.64
N ASP A 18 -3.25 -0.24 -12.67
CA ASP A 18 -2.58 0.06 -13.95
C ASP A 18 -1.42 1.07 -13.74
N ILE A 19 -1.63 2.09 -12.90
CA ILE A 19 -0.57 3.05 -12.53
C ILE A 19 0.57 2.34 -11.79
N PHE A 20 0.23 1.49 -10.81
CA PHE A 20 1.19 0.70 -10.05
C PHE A 20 2.04 -0.22 -10.96
N GLN A 21 1.38 -0.95 -11.84
CA GLN A 21 2.01 -1.87 -12.77
C GLN A 21 2.97 -1.13 -13.72
N ASN A 22 2.57 0.04 -14.22
CA ASN A 22 3.46 0.88 -15.02
C ASN A 22 4.71 1.30 -14.24
N ALA A 23 4.56 1.70 -12.96
CA ALA A 23 5.71 2.06 -12.12
C ALA A 23 6.69 0.90 -11.92
N ILE A 24 6.19 -0.33 -11.74
CA ILE A 24 7.04 -1.54 -11.68
C ILE A 24 7.76 -1.75 -13.02
N GLN A 25 7.07 -1.62 -14.15
CA GLN A 25 7.69 -1.81 -15.46
C GLN A 25 8.80 -0.78 -15.73
N PHE A 26 8.64 0.46 -15.26
CA PHE A 26 9.66 1.51 -15.37
C PHE A 26 10.86 1.33 -14.44
N SER A 27 10.72 0.63 -13.31
CA SER A 27 11.83 0.45 -12.37
C SER A 27 12.87 -0.57 -12.85
N GLU A 28 12.49 -1.49 -13.74
CA GLU A 28 13.28 -2.64 -14.25
C GLU A 28 13.84 -3.59 -13.16
N GLN A 29 13.56 -3.33 -11.89
CA GLN A 29 14.15 -4.03 -10.73
C GLN A 29 13.13 -4.84 -9.95
N HIS A 30 11.86 -4.43 -9.97
CA HIS A 30 10.81 -5.08 -9.20
C HIS A 30 9.98 -5.99 -10.10
N ARG A 31 9.27 -6.94 -9.50
CA ARG A 31 8.42 -7.87 -10.25
C ARG A 31 7.07 -8.07 -9.61
N LEU A 32 6.10 -8.43 -10.46
CA LEU A 32 4.76 -8.84 -10.05
C LEU A 32 4.65 -10.37 -10.04
N THR A 33 3.90 -10.89 -9.09
CA THR A 33 3.44 -12.28 -9.03
C THR A 33 1.96 -12.33 -8.75
N GLU A 34 1.29 -13.33 -9.31
CA GLU A 34 -0.10 -13.67 -8.98
C GLU A 34 -0.18 -14.91 -8.09
N HIS A 35 0.97 -15.55 -7.86
CA HIS A 35 1.09 -16.70 -6.98
C HIS A 35 1.31 -16.22 -5.56
N TYR A 36 0.34 -16.52 -4.70
CA TYR A 36 0.46 -16.27 -3.27
C TYR A 36 1.41 -17.28 -2.65
N ASP A 37 2.51 -16.78 -2.10
CA ASP A 37 3.46 -17.50 -1.25
C ASP A 37 4.04 -16.50 -0.25
N GLU A 38 3.71 -16.67 1.03
CA GLU A 38 4.13 -15.77 2.12
C GLU A 38 5.65 -15.67 2.29
N PHE A 39 6.42 -16.62 1.77
CA PHE A 39 7.88 -16.61 1.83
C PHE A 39 8.55 -15.97 0.62
N MET A 40 7.80 -15.74 -0.47
CA MET A 40 8.31 -15.14 -1.70
C MET A 40 7.81 -13.72 -1.94
N VAL A 41 6.68 -13.33 -1.35
CA VAL A 41 6.07 -12.02 -1.53
C VAL A 41 6.64 -11.06 -0.50
N ASP A 42 7.17 -9.94 -0.96
CA ASP A 42 7.63 -8.86 -0.07
C ASP A 42 6.48 -7.89 0.25
N VAL A 43 5.62 -7.60 -0.74
CA VAL A 43 4.55 -6.61 -0.60
C VAL A 43 3.27 -7.08 -1.26
N TYR A 44 2.16 -6.98 -0.54
CA TYR A 44 0.82 -7.28 -0.99
C TYR A 44 0.14 -6.04 -1.56
N VAL A 45 -0.37 -6.17 -2.78
CA VAL A 45 -1.17 -5.15 -3.45
C VAL A 45 -2.61 -5.67 -3.52
N LEU A 46 -3.50 -5.12 -2.70
CA LEU A 46 -4.87 -5.64 -2.53
C LEU A 46 -5.90 -4.62 -3.00
N ALA A 47 -6.74 -5.02 -3.96
CA ALA A 47 -7.85 -4.21 -4.43
C ALA A 47 -9.04 -4.29 -3.47
N ASP A 48 -9.62 -3.13 -3.14
CA ASP A 48 -10.72 -2.98 -2.20
C ASP A 48 -11.88 -2.20 -2.85
N ASN A 49 -12.22 -1.00 -2.35
CA ASN A 49 -13.30 -0.20 -2.89
C ASN A 49 -12.89 0.54 -4.17
N LYS A 50 -13.16 -0.09 -5.32
CA LYS A 50 -12.81 0.43 -6.66
C LYS A 50 -13.43 1.78 -7.05
N SER A 51 -14.44 2.24 -6.31
CA SER A 51 -15.01 3.58 -6.50
C SER A 51 -14.20 4.69 -5.81
N SER A 52 -13.36 4.33 -4.85
CA SER A 52 -12.45 5.26 -4.19
C SER A 52 -11.28 5.67 -5.10
N ARG A 53 -10.71 6.85 -4.81
CA ARG A 53 -9.46 7.35 -5.40
C ARG A 53 -8.28 7.31 -4.42
N THR A 54 -8.46 6.72 -3.26
CA THR A 54 -7.44 6.65 -2.21
C THR A 54 -6.56 5.42 -2.38
N ILE A 55 -5.24 5.60 -2.28
CA ILE A 55 -4.24 4.53 -2.28
C ILE A 55 -3.57 4.53 -0.91
N ALA A 56 -3.71 3.46 -0.15
CA ALA A 56 -3.09 3.34 1.16
C ALA A 56 -1.78 2.57 1.05
N ILE A 57 -0.68 3.18 1.50
CA ILE A 57 0.67 2.62 1.44
C ILE A 57 1.20 2.48 2.85
N ASP A 58 1.66 1.29 3.24
CA ASP A 58 2.36 1.12 4.51
C ASP A 58 3.74 1.79 4.48
N PHE A 59 4.29 2.06 5.67
CA PHE A 59 5.58 2.71 5.83
C PHE A 59 6.74 1.71 6.07
N ASP A 60 6.59 0.81 7.03
CA ASP A 60 7.67 -0.02 7.56
C ASP A 60 7.85 -1.26 6.68
N ASN A 61 9.07 -1.55 6.21
CA ASN A 61 9.35 -2.59 5.20
C ASN A 61 8.58 -2.46 3.86
N THR A 62 7.71 -1.45 3.72
CA THR A 62 7.07 -1.05 2.46
C THR A 62 7.80 0.18 1.90
N ILE A 63 7.41 1.42 2.25
CA ILE A 63 8.12 2.63 1.79
C ILE A 63 9.60 2.59 2.16
N THR A 64 9.93 2.13 3.37
CA THR A 64 11.31 2.08 3.85
C THR A 64 12.17 1.01 3.14
N ALA A 65 11.57 0.03 2.46
CA ALA A 65 12.32 -0.99 1.70
C ALA A 65 12.85 -0.48 0.35
N ASP A 66 12.16 0.47 -0.29
CA ASP A 66 12.68 1.21 -1.45
C ASP A 66 12.07 2.61 -1.57
N VAL A 67 12.61 3.55 -0.77
CA VAL A 67 12.11 4.92 -0.69
C VAL A 67 11.99 5.57 -2.06
N ASN A 68 12.97 5.41 -2.95
CA ASN A 68 12.98 6.07 -4.24
C ASN A 68 11.86 5.55 -5.15
N PHE A 69 11.64 4.24 -5.18
CA PHE A 69 10.52 3.65 -5.93
C PHE A 69 9.18 4.21 -5.43
N TYR A 70 8.96 4.20 -4.11
CA TYR A 70 7.68 4.65 -3.55
C TYR A 70 7.45 6.15 -3.71
N LEU A 71 8.48 7.00 -3.61
CA LEU A 71 8.34 8.44 -3.90
C LEU A 71 7.89 8.66 -5.36
N ASN A 72 8.52 7.99 -6.32
CA ASN A 72 8.13 8.07 -7.73
C ASN A 72 6.71 7.54 -7.98
N LEU A 73 6.32 6.46 -7.28
CA LEU A 73 4.98 5.89 -7.36
C LEU A 73 3.92 6.86 -6.80
N ILE A 74 4.20 7.52 -5.66
CA ILE A 74 3.32 8.53 -5.08
C ILE A 74 3.14 9.70 -6.05
N ASP A 75 4.22 10.18 -6.67
CA ASP A 75 4.15 11.24 -7.68
C ASP A 75 3.33 10.81 -8.91
N ALA A 76 3.47 9.56 -9.37
CA ALA A 76 2.67 9.03 -10.46
C ALA A 76 1.16 8.99 -10.11
N TYR A 77 0.81 8.63 -8.87
CA TYR A 77 -0.57 8.68 -8.39
C TYR A 77 -1.12 10.10 -8.36
N HIS A 78 -0.36 11.05 -7.79
CA HIS A 78 -0.75 12.46 -7.79
C HIS A 78 -0.95 13.01 -9.20
N ALA A 79 -0.02 12.72 -10.12
CA ALA A 79 -0.11 13.17 -11.52
C ALA A 79 -1.36 12.62 -12.25
N ALA A 80 -1.84 11.44 -11.84
CA ALA A 80 -3.06 10.83 -12.35
C ALA A 80 -4.34 11.24 -11.58
N GLY A 81 -4.24 12.17 -10.62
CA GLY A 81 -5.38 12.66 -9.84
C GLY A 81 -5.88 11.71 -8.75
N TRP A 82 -5.02 10.81 -8.27
CA TRP A 82 -5.30 9.93 -7.12
C TRP A 82 -4.80 10.54 -5.82
N THR A 83 -5.30 10.01 -4.70
CA THR A 83 -4.94 10.46 -3.34
C THR A 83 -4.15 9.36 -2.64
N PRO A 84 -2.83 9.28 -2.82
CA PRO A 84 -1.99 8.41 -2.01
C PRO A 84 -1.94 8.92 -0.58
N ILE A 85 -1.92 7.99 0.38
CA ILE A 85 -1.78 8.26 1.81
C ILE A 85 -0.83 7.22 2.42
N VAL A 86 -0.14 7.60 3.49
CA VAL A 86 0.56 6.64 4.35
C VAL A 86 -0.42 6.12 5.39
N CYS A 87 -0.51 4.81 5.54
CA CYS A 87 -1.32 4.15 6.57
C CYS A 87 -0.48 3.08 7.29
N THR A 88 -0.06 3.39 8.51
CA THR A 88 0.92 2.58 9.27
C THR A 88 0.36 2.11 10.60
N LEU A 89 0.83 0.95 11.08
CA LEU A 89 0.53 0.46 12.42
C LEU A 89 1.26 1.22 13.53
N ARG A 90 2.22 2.10 13.20
CA ARG A 90 2.90 2.96 14.17
C ARG A 90 1.91 3.77 14.99
N ASP A 91 2.31 4.13 16.20
CA ASP A 91 1.58 5.06 17.04
C ASP A 91 1.81 6.52 16.59
N ARG A 92 1.04 7.45 17.16
CA ARG A 92 1.12 8.88 16.86
C ARG A 92 2.20 9.62 17.66
N SER A 93 3.24 8.94 18.14
CA SER A 93 4.33 9.62 18.84
C SER A 93 5.02 10.65 17.95
N GLU A 94 5.48 11.74 18.55
CA GLU A 94 6.15 12.83 17.81
C GLU A 94 7.36 12.32 17.02
N SER A 95 8.16 11.42 17.62
CA SER A 95 9.31 10.80 16.96
C SER A 95 8.94 10.02 15.71
N ASN A 96 7.85 9.24 15.74
CA ASN A 96 7.37 8.48 14.58
C ASN A 96 6.91 9.41 13.45
N ILE A 97 6.14 10.46 13.80
CA ILE A 97 5.67 11.44 12.81
C ILE A 97 6.84 12.20 12.19
N GLU A 98 7.81 12.64 12.98
CA GLU A 98 9.00 13.33 12.48
C GLU A 98 9.85 12.46 11.57
N GLU A 99 10.05 11.18 11.90
CA GLU A 99 10.77 10.24 11.05
C GLU A 99 10.11 10.09 9.68
N MET A 100 8.82 9.80 9.64
CA MET A 100 8.07 9.67 8.38
C MET A 100 8.10 10.96 7.57
N LYS A 101 7.89 12.11 8.22
CA LYS A 101 7.95 13.42 7.55
C LYS A 101 9.34 13.75 7.02
N ARG A 102 10.42 13.34 7.69
CA ARG A 102 11.78 13.55 7.19
C ARG A 102 12.04 12.74 5.92
N LEU A 103 11.54 11.50 5.89
CA LEU A 103 11.72 10.60 4.75
C LEU A 103 10.83 11.01 3.56
N LEU A 104 9.66 11.59 3.83
CA LEU A 104 8.66 12.01 2.85
C LEU A 104 8.62 13.54 2.63
N TYR A 105 9.67 14.27 3.04
CA TYR A 105 9.63 15.72 3.24
C TYR A 105 9.14 16.54 2.04
N ASP A 106 9.49 16.13 0.81
CA ASP A 106 9.13 16.84 -0.42
C ASP A 106 7.81 16.34 -1.05
N VAL A 107 7.13 15.38 -0.42
CA VAL A 107 5.94 14.75 -0.98
C VAL A 107 4.70 15.17 -0.19
N PRO A 108 3.70 15.81 -0.84
CA PRO A 108 2.45 16.19 -0.19
C PRO A 108 1.58 14.95 0.03
N ILE A 109 1.84 14.21 1.12
CA ILE A 109 1.12 12.99 1.48
C ILE A 109 0.62 13.05 2.92
N GLU A 110 -0.62 12.64 3.14
CA GLU A 110 -1.19 12.53 4.48
C GLU A 110 -0.72 11.24 5.18
N ILE A 111 -0.49 11.33 6.49
CA ILE A 111 0.00 10.21 7.30
C ILE A 111 -1.05 9.84 8.35
N TYR A 112 -1.51 8.59 8.29
CA TYR A 112 -2.44 7.97 9.22
C TYR A 112 -1.72 6.91 10.05
N THR A 113 -1.74 7.11 11.37
CA THR A 113 -1.16 6.19 12.35
C THR A 113 -2.28 5.42 13.05
N CYS A 114 -2.36 4.12 12.82
CA CYS A 114 -3.42 3.26 13.34
C CYS A 114 -3.16 2.79 14.79
N GLY A 115 -1.93 2.93 15.31
CA GLY A 115 -1.59 2.53 16.67
C GLY A 115 -1.88 1.05 16.96
N GLY A 116 -1.54 0.18 16.00
CA GLY A 116 -1.77 -1.27 16.08
C GLY A 116 -3.19 -1.75 15.76
N ASN A 117 -4.15 -0.86 15.48
CA ASN A 117 -5.48 -1.26 15.02
C ASN A 117 -5.45 -1.70 13.55
N PRO A 118 -6.33 -2.63 13.12
CA PRO A 118 -6.46 -2.99 11.71
C PRO A 118 -6.72 -1.77 10.83
N LYS A 119 -5.91 -1.59 9.78
CA LYS A 119 -5.91 -0.37 8.97
C LYS A 119 -7.23 -0.17 8.23
N GLN A 120 -7.84 -1.23 7.71
CA GLN A 120 -9.10 -1.13 6.95
C GLN A 120 -10.22 -0.58 7.84
N GLU A 121 -10.39 -1.13 9.04
CA GLU A 121 -11.39 -0.65 10.01
C GLU A 121 -11.10 0.78 10.46
N TYR A 122 -9.82 1.10 10.71
CA TYR A 122 -9.40 2.45 11.10
C TYR A 122 -9.72 3.48 10.01
N MET A 123 -9.40 3.21 8.74
CA MET A 123 -9.66 4.12 7.63
C MET A 123 -11.16 4.33 7.40
N LEU A 124 -11.95 3.25 7.46
CA LEU A 124 -13.41 3.34 7.39
C LEU A 124 -13.99 4.19 8.52
N ALA A 125 -13.46 4.09 9.75
CA ALA A 125 -13.88 4.94 10.86
C ALA A 125 -13.52 6.42 10.67
N GLN A 126 -12.52 6.73 9.84
CA GLN A 126 -12.20 8.10 9.40
C GLN A 126 -13.08 8.57 8.23
N GLY A 127 -14.00 7.72 7.73
CA GLY A 127 -14.81 8.02 6.55
C GLY A 127 -14.04 7.93 5.23
N ILE A 128 -12.95 7.16 5.20
CA ILE A 128 -12.07 7.02 4.04
C ILE A 128 -12.16 5.59 3.52
N ASP A 129 -12.74 5.45 2.34
CA ASP A 129 -12.66 4.23 1.55
C ASP A 129 -11.31 4.15 0.83
N VAL A 130 -10.71 2.95 0.78
CA VAL A 130 -9.44 2.71 0.07
C VAL A 130 -9.72 1.91 -1.20
N ASN A 131 -9.06 2.28 -2.30
CA ASN A 131 -9.12 1.54 -3.57
C ASN A 131 -8.10 0.41 -3.61
N LEU A 132 -6.86 0.74 -3.26
CA LEU A 132 -5.72 -0.17 -3.34
C LEU A 132 -4.89 -0.03 -2.07
N TRP A 133 -4.63 -1.16 -1.43
CA TRP A 133 -3.69 -1.29 -0.32
C TRP A 133 -2.34 -1.77 -0.85
N ILE A 134 -1.25 -1.21 -0.36
CA ILE A 134 0.13 -1.61 -0.66
C ILE A 134 0.87 -1.78 0.66
N ASP A 135 1.13 -3.02 1.06
CA ASP A 135 1.53 -3.34 2.44
C ASP A 135 2.34 -4.64 2.48
N ASP A 136 3.46 -4.69 3.21
CA ASP A 136 4.23 -5.91 3.44
C ASP A 136 3.53 -6.88 4.39
N PHE A 137 2.56 -6.40 5.17
CA PHE A 137 1.90 -7.19 6.19
C PHE A 137 0.38 -7.10 6.08
N TYR A 138 -0.22 -7.92 5.20
CA TYR A 138 -1.68 -7.95 5.02
C TYR A 138 -2.50 -8.18 6.31
N PRO A 139 -2.04 -8.92 7.36
CA PRO A 139 -2.78 -9.00 8.62
C PRO A 139 -2.90 -7.65 9.34
N GLY A 140 -2.02 -6.68 9.02
CA GLY A 140 -2.14 -5.30 9.46
C GLY A 140 -3.26 -4.53 8.77
N ILE A 141 -3.67 -4.94 7.56
CA ILE A 141 -4.79 -4.34 6.83
C ILE A 141 -6.12 -4.79 7.43
N CYS A 142 -6.35 -6.10 7.48
CA CYS A 142 -7.55 -6.72 8.01
C CYS A 142 -7.22 -8.09 8.63
N PRO A 143 -8.07 -8.63 9.53
CA PRO A 143 -7.85 -9.94 10.11
C PRO A 143 -7.93 -11.09 9.09
N GLU A 144 -7.38 -12.25 9.44
CA GLU A 144 -7.54 -13.49 8.66
C GLU A 144 -9.02 -13.81 8.40
N GLY A 145 -9.31 -14.40 7.24
CA GLY A 145 -10.68 -14.69 6.80
C GLY A 145 -11.51 -13.46 6.40
N CYS A 146 -10.98 -12.23 6.42
CA CYS A 146 -11.74 -11.07 5.98
C CYS A 146 -12.07 -11.14 4.46
N GLN A 147 -13.16 -10.47 4.05
CA GLN A 147 -13.62 -10.50 2.67
C GLN A 147 -12.59 -9.90 1.68
N LEU A 148 -11.80 -8.91 2.12
CA LEU A 148 -10.74 -8.32 1.29
C LEU A 148 -9.71 -9.37 0.86
N LEU A 149 -9.24 -10.23 1.78
CA LEU A 149 -8.23 -11.25 1.47
C LEU A 149 -8.75 -12.26 0.44
N SER A 150 -9.95 -12.80 0.68
CA SER A 150 -10.55 -13.78 -0.24
C SER A 150 -10.85 -13.19 -1.63
N ASN A 151 -11.29 -11.93 -1.70
CA ASN A 151 -11.46 -11.22 -2.98
C ASN A 151 -10.15 -11.05 -3.74
N ASN A 152 -9.02 -11.02 -3.02
CA ASN A 152 -7.68 -10.92 -3.58
C ASN A 152 -6.95 -12.27 -3.62
N GLY A 153 -7.68 -13.40 -3.59
CA GLY A 153 -7.12 -14.74 -3.79
C GLY A 153 -6.31 -15.29 -2.60
N ILE A 154 -6.28 -14.59 -1.47
CA ILE A 154 -5.61 -15.03 -0.24
C ILE A 154 -6.64 -15.77 0.62
N ASN A 155 -6.50 -17.10 0.73
CA ASN A 155 -7.38 -17.96 1.51
C ASN A 155 -6.61 -18.55 2.69
N VAL A 156 -6.50 -17.76 3.76
CA VAL A 156 -5.89 -18.12 5.04
C VAL A 156 -6.93 -18.11 6.14
#